data_AF-A0A482J3I2-F1
#
_entry.id   AF-A0A482J3I2-F1
#
_cell.length_a   1.000
_cell.length_b   1.000
_cell.length_c   1.000
_cell.angle_alpha   90.00
_cell.angle_beta   90.00
_cell.angle_gamma   90.00
#
_symmetry.space_group_name_H-M   'P 1'
#
loop_
_entity.id
_entity.type
_entity.pdbx_description
1 polymer ?
#
loop_
_entity_poly.entity_id
_entity_poly.type
_entity_poly.pdbx_seq_one_letter_code
_entity_poly.pdbx_strand_id
1 'polypeptide(L)'
;MTAKAKAGMHQNARLPGAKPVAQRIANAEENFVETVQEITGCTREEAFRALNSMRKLKVVKLDVAIGRYIAKHGAYMDASALRQAIAYQL
;
A
#
# COMPACT_ATOMS: atom_id res chain seq x y z
N MET A 1 11.03 -36.87 -39.57
CA MET A 1 10.28 -36.80 -38.30
C MET A 1 11.25 -36.31 -37.22
N THR A 2 11.37 -34.98 -37.05
CA THR A 2 10.86 -34.15 -35.91
C THR A 2 11.66 -34.35 -34.61
N ALA A 3 12.57 -33.40 -34.27
CA ALA A 3 12.40 -32.29 -33.29
C ALA A 3 12.43 -32.78 -31.82
N LYS A 4 13.09 -32.18 -30.81
CA LYS A 4 13.43 -30.78 -30.49
C LYS A 4 14.45 -30.76 -29.34
N ALA A 5 15.19 -29.66 -29.25
CA ALA A 5 15.99 -29.23 -28.11
C ALA A 5 15.19 -29.20 -26.79
N LYS A 6 15.83 -29.55 -25.66
CA LYS A 6 15.36 -29.14 -24.33
C LYS A 6 16.20 -27.97 -23.85
N ALA A 7 15.65 -26.78 -24.01
CA ALA A 7 16.09 -25.56 -23.36
C ALA A 7 15.91 -25.67 -21.84
N GLY A 8 16.86 -25.07 -21.10
CA GLY A 8 16.88 -25.06 -19.66
C GLY A 8 15.63 -24.44 -19.03
N MET A 9 15.19 -25.04 -17.94
CA MET A 9 14.15 -24.50 -17.07
C MET A 9 14.79 -24.25 -15.70
N HIS A 10 15.38 -23.07 -15.52
CA HIS A 10 15.62 -22.54 -14.18
C HIS A 10 14.26 -22.21 -13.56
N GLN A 11 13.68 -23.18 -12.87
CA GLN A 11 12.51 -22.95 -12.05
C GLN A 11 12.92 -22.08 -10.86
N ASN A 12 12.63 -20.77 -10.92
CA ASN A 12 12.66 -19.92 -9.74
C ASN A 12 11.60 -20.43 -8.77
N ALA A 13 12.06 -21.05 -7.68
CA ALA A 13 11.24 -21.55 -6.60
C ALA A 13 10.34 -20.43 -6.05
N ARG A 14 9.06 -20.47 -6.39
CA ARG A 14 8.04 -19.55 -5.86
C ARG A 14 7.72 -20.00 -4.43
N LEU A 15 8.24 -19.30 -3.43
CA LEU A 15 8.00 -19.61 -2.02
C LEU A 15 6.49 -19.49 -1.69
N PRO A 16 5.83 -20.60 -1.29
CA PRO A 16 4.41 -20.59 -0.93
C PRO A 16 4.22 -19.86 0.41
N GLY A 17 4.00 -18.56 0.33
CA GLY A 17 3.84 -17.67 1.51
C GLY A 17 4.05 -16.19 1.20
N ALA A 18 4.81 -15.87 0.15
CA ALA A 18 5.02 -14.48 -0.29
C ALA A 18 3.78 -13.87 -0.96
N LYS A 19 2.99 -14.68 -1.68
CA LYS A 19 1.79 -14.19 -2.39
C LYS A 19 0.69 -13.64 -1.45
N PRO A 20 0.33 -14.31 -0.34
CA PRO A 20 -0.64 -13.78 0.62
C PRO A 20 -0.21 -12.46 1.26
N VAL A 21 1.08 -12.29 1.56
CA VAL A 21 1.60 -11.08 2.19
C VAL A 21 1.55 -9.90 1.22
N ALA A 22 1.99 -10.08 -0.03
CA ALA A 22 1.92 -9.04 -1.05
C ALA A 22 0.48 -8.55 -1.27
N GLN A 23 -0.49 -9.46 -1.31
CA GLN A 23 -1.90 -9.09 -1.45
C GLN A 23 -2.41 -8.27 -0.24
N ARG A 24 -2.01 -8.62 0.99
CA ARG A 24 -2.41 -7.87 2.18
C ARG A 24 -1.83 -6.46 2.20
N ILE A 25 -0.62 -6.28 1.68
CA ILE A 25 -0.01 -4.96 1.52
C ILE A 25 -0.82 -4.13 0.52
N ALA A 26 -1.12 -4.69 -0.65
CA ALA A 26 -1.93 -4.00 -1.67
C ALA A 26 -3.32 -3.61 -1.12
N ASN A 27 -3.98 -4.53 -0.40
CA ASN A 27 -5.26 -4.25 0.24
C ASN A 27 -5.16 -3.15 1.30
N ALA A 28 -4.05 -3.09 2.05
CA ALA A 28 -3.82 -2.05 3.04
C ALA A 28 -3.68 -0.67 2.39
N GLU A 29 -2.93 -0.59 1.30
CA GLU A 29 -2.75 0.64 0.52
C GLU A 29 -4.09 1.10 -0.06
N GLU A 30 -4.84 0.17 -0.67
CA GLU A 30 -6.16 0.45 -1.25
C GLU A 30 -7.14 0.99 -0.21
N ASN A 31 -7.30 0.28 0.90
CA ASN A 31 -8.24 0.68 1.95
C ASN A 31 -7.88 2.04 2.56
N PHE A 32 -6.59 2.32 2.72
CA PHE A 32 -6.15 3.62 3.20
C PHE A 32 -6.48 4.73 2.19
N VAL A 33 -6.22 4.47 0.90
CA VAL A 33 -6.52 5.42 -0.17
C VAL A 33 -8.01 5.72 -0.25
N GLU A 34 -8.86 4.69 -0.27
CA GLU A 34 -10.32 4.83 -0.23
C GLU A 34 -10.78 5.67 0.97
N THR A 35 -10.29 5.35 2.17
CA THR A 35 -10.62 6.08 3.40
C THR A 35 -10.26 7.57 3.30
N VAL A 36 -9.08 7.89 2.77
CA VAL A 36 -8.65 9.29 2.61
C VAL A 36 -9.52 10.01 1.58
N GLN A 37 -9.88 9.36 0.48
CA GLN A 37 -10.78 9.94 -0.52
C GLN A 37 -12.17 10.19 0.09
N GLU A 38 -12.71 9.26 0.89
CA GLU A 38 -13.98 9.41 1.57
C GLU A 38 -13.99 10.58 2.56
N ILE A 39 -12.93 10.74 3.36
CA ILE A 39 -12.85 11.80 4.38
C ILE A 39 -12.60 13.19 3.77
N THR A 40 -11.83 13.25 2.67
CA THR A 40 -11.33 14.54 2.15
C THR A 40 -11.93 14.96 0.82
N GLY A 41 -12.55 14.04 0.07
CA GLY A 41 -13.03 14.26 -1.29
C GLY A 41 -11.90 14.35 -2.33
N CYS A 42 -10.67 13.97 -1.99
CA CYS A 42 -9.54 14.10 -2.90
C CYS A 42 -9.52 13.02 -4.00
N THR A 43 -8.66 13.25 -4.99
CA THR A 43 -8.34 12.25 -6.01
C THR A 43 -7.56 11.07 -5.43
N ARG A 44 -7.52 9.95 -6.16
CA ARG A 44 -6.75 8.77 -5.78
C ARG A 44 -5.25 9.08 -5.68
N GLU A 45 -4.71 9.85 -6.61
CA GLU A 45 -3.31 10.28 -6.62
C GLU A 45 -2.97 11.10 -5.36
N GLU A 46 -3.86 12.00 -4.97
CA GLU A 46 -3.74 12.77 -3.73
C GLU A 46 -3.75 11.90 -2.48
N ALA A 47 -4.64 10.91 -2.42
CA ALA A 47 -4.69 9.96 -1.32
C ALA A 47 -3.40 9.13 -1.22
N PHE A 48 -2.82 8.72 -2.35
CA PHE A 48 -1.50 8.09 -2.36
C PHE A 48 -0.38 9.02 -1.89
N ARG A 49 -0.43 10.32 -2.23
CA ARG A 49 0.48 11.32 -1.67
C ARG A 49 0.36 11.38 -0.15
N ALA A 50 -0.86 11.41 0.38
CA ALA A 50 -1.09 11.39 1.83
C ALA A 50 -0.47 10.15 2.48
N LEU A 51 -0.70 8.96 1.92
CA LEU A 51 -0.11 7.72 2.42
C LEU A 51 1.42 7.77 2.46
N ASN A 52 2.05 8.27 1.39
CA ASN A 52 3.51 8.41 1.30
C ASN A 52 4.05 9.37 2.37
N SER A 53 3.43 10.55 2.50
CA SER A 53 3.77 11.55 3.51
C SER A 53 3.65 10.99 4.92
N MET A 54 2.54 10.33 5.23
CA MET A 54 2.27 9.78 6.56
C MET A 54 3.18 8.61 6.92
N ARG A 55 3.56 7.77 5.94
CA ARG A 55 4.57 6.72 6.13
C ARG A 55 5.95 7.32 6.41
N LYS A 56 6.37 8.36 5.66
CA LYS A 56 7.66 9.02 5.85
C LYS A 56 7.75 9.74 7.19
N LEU A 57 6.67 10.40 7.61
CA LEU A 57 6.53 11.00 8.94
C LEU A 57 6.36 9.95 10.06
N LYS A 58 6.20 8.67 9.70
CA LYS A 58 6.00 7.55 10.62
C LYS A 58 4.78 7.75 11.52
N VAL A 59 3.73 8.39 11.03
CA VAL A 59 2.48 8.61 11.77
C VAL A 59 1.43 7.53 11.50
N VAL A 60 1.65 6.70 10.47
CA VAL A 60 0.92 5.45 10.21
C VAL A 60 1.87 4.26 10.21
N LYS A 61 1.36 3.08 10.55
CA LYS A 61 2.08 1.81 10.51
C LYS A 61 1.24 0.77 9.76
N LEU A 62 1.89 -0.01 8.89
CA LEU A 62 1.27 -1.17 8.26
C LEU A 62 1.13 -2.30 9.28
N ASP A 63 -0.10 -2.77 9.46
CA ASP A 63 -0.41 -4.05 10.09
C ASP A 63 -0.62 -5.10 8.98
N VAL A 64 0.40 -5.93 8.77
CA VAL A 64 0.43 -6.96 7.73
C VAL A 64 -0.44 -8.17 8.06
N ALA A 65 -0.84 -8.34 9.32
CA ALA A 65 -1.72 -9.43 9.73
C ALA A 65 -3.14 -9.18 9.24
N ILE A 66 -3.63 -7.95 9.43
CA ILE A 66 -4.98 -7.54 9.03
C ILE A 66 -5.03 -6.83 7.67
N GLY A 67 -3.88 -6.45 7.10
CA GLY A 67 -3.81 -5.74 5.82
C GLY A 67 -4.39 -4.33 5.91
N ARG A 68 -3.98 -3.54 6.91
CA ARG A 68 -4.41 -2.14 7.08
C ARG A 68 -3.27 -1.24 7.54
N TYR A 69 -3.34 0.04 7.19
CA TYR A 69 -2.56 1.08 7.86
C TYR A 69 -3.29 1.58 9.10
N ILE A 70 -2.59 1.62 10.22
CA ILE A 70 -3.09 2.12 11.51
C ILE A 70 -2.38 3.42 11.83
N ALA A 71 -3.15 4.49 12.04
CA ALA A 71 -2.62 5.76 12.54
C ALA A 71 -2.20 5.60 14.01
N LYS A 72 -1.04 6.17 14.37
CA LYS A 72 -0.54 6.16 15.76
C LYS A 72 -1.48 6.91 16.71
N HIS A 73 -2.13 7.95 16.20
CA HIS A 73 -3.12 8.76 16.90
C HIS A 73 -4.28 9.05 15.95
N GLY A 74 -5.51 9.05 16.47
CA GLY A 74 -6.72 9.30 15.69
C GLY A 74 -6.70 10.64 14.96
N ALA A 75 -6.10 11.68 15.56
CA ALA A 75 -5.98 13.02 14.98
C ALA A 75 -5.27 13.06 13.62
N TYR A 76 -4.45 12.05 13.29
CA TYR A 76 -3.83 11.96 11.96
C TYR A 76 -4.81 11.56 10.85
N MET A 77 -5.98 11.01 11.20
CA MET A 77 -7.05 10.69 10.26
C MET A 77 -8.10 11.82 10.14
N ASP A 78 -7.93 12.92 10.88
CA ASP A 78 -8.80 14.08 10.73
C ASP A 78 -8.63 14.72 9.35
N ALA A 79 -9.73 15.23 8.80
CA ALA A 79 -9.74 15.77 7.44
C ALA A 79 -8.71 16.90 7.23
N SER A 80 -8.45 17.72 8.27
CA SER A 80 -7.41 18.77 8.22
C SER A 80 -6.00 18.20 8.15
N ALA A 81 -5.69 17.18 8.96
CA ALA A 81 -4.40 16.50 8.96
C ALA A 81 -4.14 15.77 7.63
N LEU A 82 -5.16 15.10 7.10
CA LEU A 82 -5.07 14.42 5.79
C LEU A 82 -4.84 15.43 4.66
N ARG A 83 -5.55 16.57 4.63
CA ARG A 83 -5.29 17.63 3.64
C ARG A 83 -3.88 18.19 3.73
N GLN A 84 -3.34 18.34 4.94
CA GLN A 84 -1.93 18.73 5.12
C GLN A 84 -0.99 17.65 4.59
N ALA A 85 -1.27 16.37 4.85
CA ALA A 85 -0.47 15.26 4.34
C ALA A 85 -0.48 15.16 2.80
N ILE A 86 -1.61 15.47 2.15
CA ILE A 86 -1.73 15.56 0.68
C ILE A 86 -0.82 16.65 0.13
N ALA A 87 -0.81 17.82 0.77
CA ALA A 87 -0.02 18.99 0.36
C ALA A 87 1.47 18.89 0.77
N TYR A 88 1.83 17.90 1.58
CA TYR A 88 3.19 17.72 2.09
C TYR A 88 4.11 17.23 0.96
N GLN A 89 4.75 18.17 0.28
CA GLN A 89 5.80 17.87 -0.70
C GLN A 89 7.12 17.59 0.02
N LEU A 90 7.81 16.57 -0.48
CA LEU A 90 9.07 16.05 0.04
C LEU A 90 10.08 15.84 -1.07
#